data_AF-A0A5C8KW33-F1
#
_entry.id   AF-A0A5C8KW33-F1
#
_cell.length_a   1.000
_cell.length_b   1.000
_cell.length_c   1.000
_cell.angle_alpha   90.00
_cell.angle_beta   90.00
_cell.angle_gamma   90.00
#
_symmetry.space_group_name_H-M   'P 1'
#
loop_
_entity.id
_entity.type
_entity.pdbx_description
1 polymer ?
#
loop_
_entity_poly.entity_id
_entity_poly.type
_entity_poly.pdbx_seq_one_letter_code
_entity_poly.pdbx_strand_id
1 'polypeptide(L)'
;MSAPLRCKRRLNLQLQKGTFRRREKVASSRVCPLVPLGDAFGLGGDRPDARVFVTAVGKCYPGRAPLSFELVRRATRCTRPLHCGFNWARLALLLAERVGSPSGLPRKPYRSADGAAMRDFSMIGSKKLLAQYHGSSLSTQSCLDALARVLAADVAIARALLLTHGDRHGFYLEVEEPEPIFIRCGFASGYGGEGPAGLAIALHLLRRFQIDVDEVAVEHGLLQRLDEGNLRRADLEGIVQARVIRPMRTYGYMHAGLEGRETAEQLMRRQFPPSIPWWTLDDRLTDLALDASTNPDRAVFEAYRLLEQLVKLRCGIHMDVSGVAVLRKAFRGPGSLLTWTSVSNGEAEGRAQFFEAAFLAHRNPRAHREVEGGVARAFREFAIANELFVLESEAVARITKEDA
;
A
#
# COMPACT_ATOMS: atom_id res chain seq x y z
N MET A 1 -53.20 10.72 -48.83
CA MET A 1 -52.81 9.66 -49.79
C MET A 1 -51.29 9.50 -49.73
N SER A 2 -50.83 8.25 -49.83
CA SER A 2 -49.43 7.76 -49.84
C SER A 2 -48.73 7.61 -48.48
N ALA A 3 -48.43 6.35 -48.18
CA ALA A 3 -47.88 5.78 -46.96
C ALA A 3 -46.37 5.41 -47.14
N PRO A 4 -45.68 4.93 -46.08
CA PRO A 4 -44.22 4.96 -45.95
C PRO A 4 -43.52 3.63 -46.28
N LEU A 5 -42.21 3.68 -46.53
CA LEU A 5 -41.35 2.50 -46.68
C LEU A 5 -40.74 2.07 -45.34
N ARG A 6 -41.12 0.85 -44.91
CA ARG A 6 -40.43 0.02 -43.92
C ARG A 6 -39.38 -0.83 -44.64
N CYS A 7 -38.18 -0.99 -44.05
CA CYS A 7 -37.29 -2.10 -44.38
C CYS A 7 -36.95 -2.89 -43.11
N LYS A 8 -37.48 -4.12 -43.03
CA LYS A 8 -37.10 -5.17 -42.08
C LYS A 8 -36.04 -6.04 -42.76
N ARG A 9 -34.93 -6.35 -42.09
CA ARG A 9 -34.14 -7.55 -42.39
C ARG A 9 -33.94 -8.38 -41.12
N ARG A 10 -34.58 -9.55 -41.13
CA ARG A 10 -34.27 -10.73 -40.33
C ARG A 10 -32.98 -11.35 -40.86
N LEU A 11 -32.11 -11.84 -39.98
CA LEU A 11 -31.10 -12.84 -40.32
C LEU A 11 -31.20 -13.98 -39.31
N ASN A 12 -31.54 -15.16 -39.84
CA ASN A 12 -31.58 -16.44 -39.16
C ASN A 12 -30.15 -16.94 -38.93
N LEU A 13 -29.86 -17.48 -37.75
CA LEU A 13 -28.64 -18.25 -37.51
C LEU A 13 -29.03 -19.71 -37.22
N GLN A 14 -28.67 -20.58 -38.17
CA GLN A 14 -28.83 -22.03 -38.08
C GLN A 14 -27.78 -22.62 -37.12
N LEU A 15 -28.23 -23.43 -36.18
CA LEU A 15 -27.41 -24.33 -35.35
C LEU A 15 -26.92 -25.51 -36.20
N GLN A 16 -25.61 -25.61 -36.46
CA GLN A 16 -25.00 -26.86 -36.92
C GLN A 16 -24.38 -27.63 -35.76
N LYS A 17 -24.89 -28.84 -35.54
CA LYS A 17 -24.33 -29.88 -34.65
C LYS A 17 -23.13 -30.53 -35.35
N GLY A 18 -21.94 -30.45 -34.74
CA GLY A 18 -20.73 -31.15 -35.18
C GLY A 18 -20.34 -32.26 -34.19
N THR A 19 -20.26 -33.49 -34.70
CA THR A 19 -20.07 -34.77 -34.01
C THR A 19 -18.66 -35.01 -33.47
N PHE A 20 -18.59 -35.58 -32.27
CA PHE A 20 -17.40 -36.11 -31.60
C PHE A 20 -16.96 -37.45 -32.23
N ARG A 21 -15.68 -37.60 -32.60
CA ARG A 21 -15.06 -38.90 -32.93
C ARG A 21 -13.80 -39.13 -32.11
N ARG A 22 -13.72 -40.30 -31.48
CA ARG A 22 -12.72 -40.78 -30.53
C ARG A 22 -11.93 -41.94 -31.18
N ARG A 23 -10.59 -41.88 -31.19
CA ARG A 23 -9.62 -43.01 -31.27
C ARG A 23 -8.34 -42.54 -30.56
N GLU A 24 -8.05 -43.02 -29.34
CA GLU A 24 -7.05 -44.07 -28.99
C GLU A 24 -5.65 -43.80 -29.57
N LYS A 25 -4.51 -43.79 -28.85
CA LYS A 25 -4.07 -44.13 -27.48
C LYS A 25 -2.70 -43.44 -27.30
N VAL A 26 -2.35 -42.91 -26.12
CA VAL A 26 -1.02 -43.01 -25.43
C VAL A 26 -1.08 -42.27 -24.08
N ALA A 27 -0.72 -43.02 -23.03
CA ALA A 27 -0.24 -42.69 -21.68
C ALA A 27 -0.84 -41.52 -20.85
N SER A 28 -1.24 -41.87 -19.64
CA SER A 28 -1.94 -41.09 -18.62
C SER A 28 -1.20 -39.85 -18.11
N SER A 29 -1.77 -38.68 -18.36
CA SER A 29 -1.70 -37.52 -17.45
C SER A 29 -3.11 -36.94 -17.32
N ARG A 30 -3.54 -36.65 -16.08
CA ARG A 30 -4.85 -36.07 -15.82
C ARG A 30 -4.87 -34.63 -16.35
N VAL A 31 -5.52 -34.43 -17.51
CA VAL A 31 -5.76 -33.11 -18.09
C VAL A 31 -7.16 -32.66 -17.64
N CYS A 32 -7.24 -31.54 -16.92
CA CYS A 32 -8.52 -30.89 -16.61
C CYS A 32 -9.16 -30.30 -17.89
N PRO A 33 -10.50 -30.28 -18.01
CA PRO A 33 -11.15 -29.78 -19.21
C PRO A 33 -10.94 -28.27 -19.38
N LEU A 34 -10.62 -27.86 -20.62
CA LEU A 34 -10.49 -26.46 -21.04
C LEU A 34 -11.85 -25.76 -21.01
N VAL A 35 -11.96 -24.63 -20.32
CA VAL A 35 -13.11 -23.71 -20.41
C VAL A 35 -12.76 -22.60 -21.40
N PRO A 36 -13.59 -22.30 -22.42
CA PRO A 36 -13.36 -21.16 -23.29
C PRO A 36 -13.68 -19.85 -22.54
N LEU A 37 -12.65 -19.05 -22.25
CA LEU A 37 -12.78 -17.67 -21.74
C LEU A 37 -13.06 -16.72 -22.92
N GLY A 38 -14.23 -16.88 -23.54
CA GLY A 38 -14.70 -16.02 -24.64
C GLY A 38 -15.58 -14.86 -24.16
N ASP A 39 -16.45 -15.11 -23.17
CA ASP A 39 -17.57 -14.19 -22.89
C ASP A 39 -17.43 -13.37 -21.59
N ALA A 40 -16.37 -13.60 -20.79
CA ALA A 40 -16.24 -13.00 -19.46
C ALA A 40 -15.58 -11.60 -19.42
N PHE A 41 -15.08 -11.09 -20.56
CA PHE A 41 -14.21 -9.89 -20.56
C PHE A 41 -14.61 -8.77 -21.51
N GLY A 42 -15.79 -8.83 -22.14
CA GLY A 42 -16.35 -7.67 -22.86
C GLY A 42 -15.39 -7.05 -23.88
N LEU A 43 -14.59 -7.85 -24.58
CA LEU A 43 -13.79 -7.37 -25.71
C LEU A 43 -14.69 -7.30 -26.95
N GLY A 44 -15.62 -6.34 -26.93
CA GLY A 44 -16.38 -5.93 -28.10
C GLY A 44 -15.50 -5.10 -29.02
N GLY A 45 -14.81 -5.77 -29.94
CA GLY A 45 -14.14 -5.14 -31.06
C GLY A 45 -14.36 -5.98 -32.32
N ASP A 46 -15.01 -5.39 -33.32
CA ASP A 46 -15.31 -5.99 -34.62
C ASP A 46 -14.05 -6.42 -35.38
N ARG A 47 -13.48 -7.61 -35.09
CA ARG A 47 -12.64 -8.41 -36.02
C ARG A 47 -12.69 -9.91 -35.68
N PRO A 48 -12.94 -10.84 -36.63
CA PRO A 48 -13.15 -12.26 -36.31
C PRO A 48 -11.88 -13.12 -36.08
N ASP A 49 -10.65 -12.62 -36.35
CA ASP A 49 -9.53 -13.53 -36.67
C ASP A 49 -8.35 -13.59 -35.69
N ALA A 50 -8.51 -13.26 -34.41
CA ALA A 50 -7.45 -13.47 -33.42
C ALA A 50 -7.95 -14.20 -32.16
N ARG A 51 -7.62 -15.49 -32.05
CA ARG A 51 -7.81 -16.27 -30.80
C ARG A 51 -6.45 -16.51 -30.15
N VAL A 52 -6.26 -15.97 -28.95
CA VAL A 52 -5.08 -16.24 -28.11
C VAL A 52 -5.41 -17.43 -27.19
N PHE A 53 -4.61 -18.49 -27.27
CA PHE A 53 -4.72 -19.64 -26.36
C PHE A 53 -3.57 -19.59 -25.36
N VAL A 54 -3.88 -19.65 -24.07
CA VAL A 54 -2.88 -19.79 -23.00
C VAL A 54 -2.99 -21.20 -22.44
N THR A 55 -1.87 -21.92 -22.36
CA THR A 55 -1.81 -23.27 -21.78
C THR A 55 -0.86 -23.24 -20.59
N ALA A 56 -1.35 -23.64 -19.41
CA ALA A 56 -0.52 -23.84 -18.23
C ALA A 56 -0.11 -25.31 -18.15
N VAL A 57 1.19 -25.58 -17.95
CA VAL A 57 1.71 -26.94 -17.75
C VAL A 57 2.41 -26.98 -16.40
N GLY A 58 1.91 -27.80 -15.47
CA GLY A 58 2.56 -28.06 -14.19
C GLY A 58 3.31 -29.39 -14.20
N LYS A 59 4.50 -29.44 -13.59
CA LYS A 59 5.19 -30.71 -13.26
C LYS A 59 5.09 -30.96 -11.76
N CYS A 60 4.58 -32.13 -11.36
CA CYS A 60 4.56 -32.57 -9.98
C CYS A 60 5.82 -33.39 -9.66
N TYR A 61 6.53 -33.04 -8.59
CA TYR A 61 7.56 -33.88 -7.97
C TYR A 61 7.05 -34.37 -6.60
N PRO A 62 7.24 -35.66 -6.25
CA PRO A 62 6.79 -36.17 -4.96
C PRO A 62 7.62 -35.56 -3.82
N GLY A 63 6.95 -34.99 -2.82
CA GLY A 63 7.57 -34.47 -1.58
C GLY A 63 7.73 -32.95 -1.46
N ARG A 64 7.24 -32.16 -2.41
CA ARG A 64 7.17 -30.68 -2.31
C ARG A 64 5.78 -30.15 -2.65
N ALA A 65 5.31 -29.13 -1.93
CA ALA A 65 4.13 -28.36 -2.30
C ALA A 65 4.38 -27.63 -3.65
N PRO A 66 3.40 -27.56 -4.57
CA PRO A 66 3.64 -27.07 -5.93
C PRO A 66 3.40 -25.57 -6.01
N LEU A 67 4.45 -24.76 -6.12
CA LEU A 67 4.34 -23.38 -6.58
C LEU A 67 5.53 -23.04 -7.50
N SER A 68 5.52 -23.60 -8.70
CA SER A 68 6.17 -22.96 -9.84
C SER A 68 5.36 -23.21 -11.10
N PHE A 69 4.89 -22.12 -11.70
CA PHE A 69 4.24 -22.12 -13.02
C PHE A 69 5.22 -21.53 -14.03
N GLU A 70 5.45 -22.25 -15.13
CA GLU A 70 6.27 -21.75 -16.24
C GLU A 70 5.33 -21.38 -17.41
N LEU A 71 5.38 -20.12 -17.84
CA LEU A 71 4.56 -19.61 -18.94
C LEU A 71 5.36 -19.73 -20.25
N VAL A 72 5.03 -20.72 -21.08
CA VAL A 72 5.74 -20.95 -22.35
C VAL A 72 5.07 -20.16 -23.47
N ARG A 73 5.78 -19.19 -24.06
CA ARG A 73 5.37 -18.51 -25.30
C ARG A 73 5.60 -19.45 -26.50
N ARG A 74 4.53 -19.74 -27.26
CA ARG A 74 4.65 -20.19 -28.66
C ARG A 74 3.93 -19.19 -29.55
N ALA A 75 4.70 -18.31 -30.19
CA ALA A 75 4.18 -17.39 -31.20
C ALA A 75 4.39 -18.01 -32.59
N THR A 76 3.31 -18.35 -33.30
CA THR A 76 3.36 -18.51 -34.76
C THR A 76 3.34 -17.12 -35.40
N ARG A 77 4.27 -16.92 -36.35
CA ARG A 77 4.62 -15.66 -37.03
C ARG A 77 3.44 -14.71 -37.25
N CYS A 78 3.54 -13.49 -36.72
CA CYS A 78 2.77 -12.36 -37.19
C CYS A 78 3.74 -11.16 -37.37
N THR A 79 3.87 -10.72 -38.62
CA THR A 79 4.77 -9.63 -39.02
C THR A 79 4.05 -8.29 -38.93
N ARG A 80 4.11 -7.64 -37.75
CA ARG A 80 4.11 -6.18 -37.48
C ARG A 80 3.88 -5.91 -35.98
N PRO A 81 4.41 -4.81 -35.42
CA PRO A 81 4.36 -4.54 -33.98
C PRO A 81 2.97 -4.05 -33.58
N LEU A 82 2.29 -4.80 -32.70
CA LEU A 82 1.12 -4.32 -31.97
C LEU A 82 1.58 -3.83 -30.60
N HIS A 83 1.52 -2.52 -30.38
CA HIS A 83 1.48 -1.93 -29.04
C HIS A 83 0.12 -2.24 -28.43
N CYS A 84 0.04 -3.31 -27.63
CA CYS A 84 -1.10 -3.57 -26.76
C CYS A 84 -0.58 -3.77 -25.33
N GLY A 85 -0.97 -2.86 -24.44
CA GLY A 85 -0.65 -2.85 -23.01
C GLY A 85 -1.37 -3.97 -22.25
N PHE A 86 -0.97 -5.22 -22.50
CA PHE A 86 -1.49 -6.38 -21.79
C PHE A 86 -0.67 -6.59 -20.51
N ASN A 87 -1.26 -6.29 -19.35
CA ASN A 87 -0.59 -6.38 -18.06
C ASN A 87 -0.65 -7.82 -17.50
N TRP A 88 0.42 -8.57 -17.73
CA TRP A 88 0.57 -9.97 -17.29
C TRP A 88 0.56 -10.15 -15.76
N ALA A 89 0.93 -9.11 -15.00
CA ALA A 89 0.91 -9.15 -13.54
C ALA A 89 -0.53 -9.22 -12.99
N ARG A 90 -1.48 -8.54 -13.64
CA ARG A 90 -2.89 -8.55 -13.26
C ARG A 90 -3.55 -9.91 -13.48
N LEU A 91 -3.13 -10.66 -14.50
CA LEU A 91 -3.63 -12.01 -14.77
C LEU A 91 -3.08 -13.04 -13.77
N ALA A 92 -1.83 -12.89 -13.32
CA ALA A 92 -1.22 -13.77 -12.35
C ALA A 92 -1.86 -13.64 -10.95
N LEU A 93 -2.18 -12.40 -10.53
CA LEU A 93 -2.87 -12.12 -9.26
C LEU A 93 -4.29 -12.70 -9.22
N LEU A 94 -5.07 -12.53 -10.30
CA LEU A 94 -6.44 -13.06 -10.39
C LEU A 94 -6.50 -14.60 -10.41
N LEU A 95 -5.43 -15.27 -10.85
CA LEU A 95 -5.33 -16.73 -10.79
C LEU A 95 -4.93 -17.24 -9.41
N ALA A 96 -4.19 -16.44 -8.62
CA ALA A 96 -3.81 -16.78 -7.26
C ALA A 96 -5.00 -16.69 -6.28
N GLU A 97 -5.90 -15.72 -6.46
CA GLU A 97 -7.09 -15.54 -5.59
C GLU A 97 -8.13 -16.66 -5.70
N ARG A 98 -8.16 -17.40 -6.82
CA ARG A 98 -9.14 -18.50 -7.02
C ARG A 98 -8.75 -19.83 -6.36
N VAL A 99 -7.55 -19.94 -5.80
CA VAL A 99 -7.09 -21.14 -5.08
C VAL A 99 -7.07 -20.82 -3.58
N GLY A 100 -8.22 -21.01 -2.92
CA GLY A 100 -8.44 -20.58 -1.54
C GLY A 100 -7.46 -21.14 -0.50
N SER A 101 -7.11 -20.30 0.48
CA SER A 101 -6.35 -20.66 1.68
C SER A 101 -7.25 -21.30 2.75
N PRO A 102 -6.86 -22.43 3.38
CA PRO A 102 -7.52 -22.89 4.58
C PRO A 102 -7.00 -22.13 5.80
N SER A 103 -7.92 -21.50 6.53
CA SER A 103 -7.71 -20.87 7.83
C SER A 103 -7.77 -21.89 8.97
N GLY A 104 -6.93 -21.70 9.98
CA GLY A 104 -7.14 -22.19 11.35
C GLY A 104 -6.43 -23.48 11.76
N LEU A 105 -5.23 -23.36 12.36
CA LEU A 105 -4.70 -24.31 13.35
C LEU A 105 -3.80 -23.59 14.38
N PRO A 106 -3.78 -24.03 15.66
CA PRO A 106 -3.05 -23.35 16.73
C PRO A 106 -1.54 -23.65 16.66
N ARG A 107 -0.71 -22.62 16.83
CA ARG A 107 0.76 -22.75 16.84
C ARG A 107 1.23 -23.36 18.16
N LYS A 108 1.76 -24.59 18.12
CA LYS A 108 2.60 -25.20 19.17
C LYS A 108 4.08 -24.82 18.97
N PRO A 109 4.90 -24.79 20.04
CA PRO A 109 6.31 -24.40 19.93
C PRO A 109 7.13 -25.49 19.24
N TYR A 110 8.00 -25.06 18.32
CA TYR A 110 8.89 -25.92 17.55
C TYR A 110 10.06 -26.39 18.44
N ARG A 111 10.16 -27.70 18.67
CA ARG A 111 11.36 -28.36 19.23
C ARG A 111 12.33 -28.66 18.09
N SER A 112 13.61 -28.42 18.36
CA SER A 112 14.75 -28.70 17.49
C SER A 112 14.84 -30.17 17.09
N ALA A 113 15.15 -30.42 15.82
CA ALA A 113 15.72 -31.68 15.36
C ALA A 113 16.98 -31.39 14.53
N ASP A 114 18.00 -32.18 14.83
CA ASP A 114 19.42 -32.06 14.52
C ASP A 114 19.81 -31.99 13.04
N GLY A 115 20.91 -31.28 12.79
CA GLY A 115 22.15 -31.88 12.29
C GLY A 115 22.14 -32.58 10.92
N ALA A 116 22.51 -31.85 9.87
CA ALA A 116 23.48 -32.28 8.85
C ALA A 116 23.47 -31.33 7.64
N ALA A 117 24.38 -30.35 7.64
CA ALA A 117 25.01 -29.79 6.43
C ALA A 117 26.06 -28.74 6.84
N MET A 118 27.10 -29.19 7.53
CA MET A 118 28.31 -28.39 7.72
C MET A 118 29.09 -28.45 6.40
N ARG A 119 28.84 -27.48 5.52
CA ARG A 119 29.71 -27.20 4.35
C ARG A 119 30.73 -26.15 4.77
N ASP A 120 31.96 -26.31 4.33
CA ASP A 120 33.10 -25.43 4.59
C ASP A 120 32.79 -23.94 4.39
N PHE A 121 32.87 -23.15 5.46
CA PHE A 121 32.61 -21.69 5.48
C PHE A 121 33.86 -20.83 5.72
N SER A 122 35.07 -21.38 5.65
CA SER A 122 36.29 -20.70 6.10
C SER A 122 36.78 -19.52 5.24
N MET A 123 36.05 -19.09 4.19
CA MET A 123 36.40 -17.92 3.38
C MET A 123 35.33 -16.82 3.28
N ILE A 124 34.22 -16.91 4.03
CA ILE A 124 33.09 -15.96 3.90
C ILE A 124 33.15 -14.78 4.91
N GLY A 125 34.01 -14.86 5.94
CA GLY A 125 34.09 -13.86 7.02
C GLY A 125 34.50 -12.44 6.61
N SER A 126 35.12 -12.28 5.43
CA SER A 126 35.64 -11.00 4.94
C SER A 126 34.65 -10.23 4.05
N LYS A 127 33.56 -10.88 3.60
CA LYS A 127 32.65 -10.29 2.62
C LYS A 127 31.80 -9.20 3.29
N LYS A 128 31.80 -8.00 2.67
CA LYS A 128 30.95 -6.89 3.08
C LYS A 128 29.49 -7.36 3.14
N LEU A 129 28.82 -7.04 4.23
CA LEU A 129 27.41 -7.29 4.41
C LEU A 129 26.62 -6.39 3.46
N LEU A 130 25.64 -6.99 2.78
CA LEU A 130 24.63 -6.24 2.06
C LEU A 130 23.53 -5.86 3.06
N ALA A 131 23.48 -4.57 3.40
CA ALA A 131 22.58 -4.02 4.41
C ALA A 131 22.34 -2.54 4.14
N GLN A 132 21.25 -2.02 4.67
CA GLN A 132 20.92 -0.60 4.60
C GLN A 132 21.46 0.12 5.85
N TYR A 133 22.18 1.21 5.66
CA TYR A 133 22.75 2.01 6.76
C TYR A 133 22.14 3.40 6.75
N HIS A 134 21.45 3.75 7.83
CA HIS A 134 20.75 5.03 7.95
C HIS A 134 21.23 5.84 9.16
N GLY A 135 20.95 7.14 9.13
CA GLY A 135 21.38 8.09 10.15
C GLY A 135 22.85 8.47 10.07
N SER A 136 23.32 9.23 11.06
CA SER A 136 24.70 9.68 11.19
C SER A 136 25.16 9.53 12.63
N SER A 137 26.36 8.97 12.83
CA SER A 137 26.97 8.86 14.16
C SER A 137 27.32 10.21 14.80
N LEU A 138 27.32 11.28 14.01
CA LEU A 138 27.57 12.64 14.47
C LEU A 138 26.30 13.40 14.89
N SER A 139 25.12 12.83 14.66
CA SER A 139 23.85 13.51 14.93
C SER A 139 22.77 12.55 15.42
N THR A 140 22.38 12.75 16.68
CA THR A 140 21.26 12.06 17.30
C THR A 140 19.96 12.27 16.52
N GLN A 141 19.70 13.51 16.08
CA GLN A 141 18.49 13.83 15.32
C GLN A 141 18.45 13.10 13.98
N SER A 142 19.57 13.02 13.26
CA SER A 142 19.64 12.24 12.01
C SER A 142 19.30 10.76 12.22
N CYS A 143 19.73 10.18 13.34
CA CYS A 143 19.39 8.81 13.69
C CYS A 143 17.92 8.64 14.11
N LEU A 144 17.34 9.62 14.81
CA LEU A 144 15.91 9.65 15.11
C LEU A 144 15.05 9.75 13.84
N ASP A 145 15.39 10.65 12.92
CA ASP A 145 14.68 10.82 11.66
C ASP A 145 14.76 9.54 10.81
N ALA A 146 15.94 8.89 10.80
CA ALA A 146 16.13 7.61 10.14
C ALA A 146 15.24 6.52 10.73
N LEU A 147 15.20 6.39 12.06
CA LEU A 147 14.32 5.45 12.74
C LEU A 147 12.84 5.75 12.44
N ALA A 148 12.43 7.02 12.50
CA ALA A 148 11.06 7.43 12.21
C ALA A 148 10.65 7.09 10.76
N ARG A 149 11.55 7.27 9.78
CA ARG A 149 11.29 6.86 8.39
C ARG A 149 11.12 5.35 8.25
N VAL A 150 11.94 4.56 8.93
CA VAL A 150 11.80 3.09 8.91
C VAL A 150 10.48 2.67 9.57
N LEU A 151 10.09 3.29 10.68
CA LEU A 151 8.80 3.03 11.34
C LEU A 151 7.59 3.51 10.53
N ALA A 152 7.75 4.58 9.75
CA ALA A 152 6.72 5.09 8.85
C ALA A 152 6.60 4.27 7.56
N ALA A 153 7.62 3.50 7.21
CA ALA A 153 7.58 2.60 6.07
C ALA A 153 6.68 1.41 6.39
N ASP A 154 6.01 0.89 5.37
CA ASP A 154 5.17 -0.32 5.47
C ASP A 154 6.05 -1.59 5.48
N VAL A 155 7.02 -1.63 6.40
CA VAL A 155 8.00 -2.72 6.54
C VAL A 155 7.85 -3.33 7.93
N ALA A 156 7.52 -4.62 7.97
CA ALA A 156 7.41 -5.36 9.22
C ALA A 156 8.80 -5.57 9.84
N ILE A 157 8.98 -5.06 11.07
CA ILE A 157 10.19 -5.28 11.88
C ILE A 157 9.97 -6.52 12.73
N ALA A 158 10.66 -7.61 12.39
CA ALA A 158 10.58 -8.89 13.10
C ALA A 158 11.36 -8.87 14.42
N ARG A 159 12.46 -8.11 14.48
CA ARG A 159 13.33 -8.02 15.66
C ARG A 159 14.08 -6.69 15.67
N ALA A 160 14.18 -6.06 16.82
CA ALA A 160 15.00 -4.87 17.03
C ALA A 160 16.04 -5.11 18.14
N LEU A 161 17.30 -4.79 17.85
CA LEU A 161 18.40 -4.88 18.81
C LEU A 161 19.06 -3.52 19.01
N LEU A 162 19.26 -3.13 20.27
CA LEU A 162 20.14 -2.04 20.67
C LEU A 162 21.58 -2.56 20.76
N LEU A 163 22.46 -2.09 19.87
CA LEU A 163 23.86 -2.46 19.84
C LEU A 163 24.65 -1.52 20.75
N THR A 164 25.26 -2.05 21.82
CA THR A 164 25.94 -1.24 22.84
C THR A 164 27.44 -1.53 22.91
N HIS A 165 28.25 -0.47 22.92
CA HIS A 165 29.64 -0.51 23.36
C HIS A 165 29.97 0.72 24.20
N GLY A 166 30.27 0.53 25.49
CA GLY A 166 30.42 1.64 26.43
C GLY A 166 29.11 2.40 26.59
N ASP A 167 29.16 3.70 26.30
CA ASP A 167 28.03 4.64 26.31
C ASP A 167 27.45 4.89 24.91
N ARG A 168 27.96 4.25 23.85
CA ARG A 168 27.52 4.45 22.46
C ARG A 168 26.53 3.38 22.02
N HIS A 169 25.49 3.80 21.31
CA HIS A 169 24.44 2.90 20.85
C HIS A 169 24.04 3.12 19.38
N GLY A 170 23.82 2.02 18.68
CA GLY A 170 23.14 1.96 17.38
C GLY A 170 22.01 0.93 17.39
N PHE A 171 21.27 0.80 16.29
CA PHE A 171 20.20 -0.19 16.17
C PHE A 171 20.45 -1.15 15.01
N TYR A 172 20.10 -2.42 15.23
CA TYR A 172 19.86 -3.41 14.21
C TYR A 172 18.37 -3.71 14.15
N LEU A 173 17.79 -3.65 12.95
CA LEU A 173 16.39 -3.94 12.68
C LEU A 173 16.33 -5.07 11.64
N GLU A 174 15.82 -6.21 12.08
CA GLU A 174 15.51 -7.33 11.21
C GLU A 174 14.13 -7.10 10.59
N VAL A 175 14.08 -7.06 9.26
CA VAL A 175 12.89 -6.79 8.47
C VAL A 175 12.62 -7.96 7.53
N GLU A 176 11.40 -8.06 6.99
CA GLU A 176 11.06 -9.10 6.00
C GLU A 176 11.77 -8.91 4.65
N GLU A 177 12.36 -7.74 4.40
CA GLU A 177 13.18 -7.45 3.23
C GLU A 177 14.50 -8.26 3.22
N PRO A 178 15.11 -8.48 2.05
CA PRO A 178 16.33 -9.30 1.93
C PRO A 178 17.55 -8.71 2.65
N GLU A 179 17.52 -7.43 3.01
CA GLU A 179 18.63 -6.70 3.61
C GLU A 179 18.22 -6.13 4.97
N PRO A 180 18.96 -6.42 6.06
CA PRO A 180 18.67 -5.84 7.36
C PRO A 180 18.97 -4.34 7.35
N ILE A 181 18.30 -3.63 8.25
CA ILE A 181 18.43 -2.19 8.42
C ILE A 181 19.27 -1.91 9.67
N PHE A 182 20.25 -1.02 9.54
CA PHE A 182 21.03 -0.52 10.66
C PHE A 182 20.88 0.99 10.81
N ILE A 183 20.66 1.43 12.05
CA ILE A 183 20.78 2.84 12.44
C ILE A 183 22.13 3.04 13.11
N ARG A 184 22.93 3.99 12.60
CA ARG A 184 24.29 4.27 13.07
C ARG A 184 24.34 4.72 14.54
N CYS A 185 25.56 4.78 15.09
CA CYS A 185 25.78 5.02 16.51
C CYS A 185 25.68 6.50 16.93
N GLY A 186 24.56 7.15 16.61
CA GLY A 186 24.26 8.53 17.01
C GLY A 186 23.56 8.65 18.37
N PHE A 187 23.34 7.54 19.08
CA PHE A 187 22.72 7.53 20.40
C PHE A 187 23.75 7.29 21.49
N ALA A 188 23.51 7.81 22.69
CA ALA A 188 24.37 7.60 23.85
C ALA A 188 23.57 7.27 25.11
N SER A 189 24.20 6.67 26.12
CA SER A 189 23.66 6.54 27.49
C SER A 189 24.47 7.35 28.49
N GLY A 190 23.89 7.63 29.65
CA GLY A 190 24.50 8.49 30.67
C GLY A 190 23.55 9.62 31.08
N TYR A 191 24.09 10.64 31.72
CA TYR A 191 23.31 11.74 32.28
C TYR A 191 23.38 12.99 31.39
N GLY A 192 22.21 13.47 30.97
CA GLY A 192 22.07 14.73 30.23
C GLY A 192 22.53 14.67 28.77
N GLY A 193 22.28 15.76 28.04
CA GLY A 193 22.68 15.89 26.63
C GLY A 193 21.69 15.29 25.62
N GLU A 194 22.02 15.44 24.34
CA GLU A 194 21.19 15.03 23.21
C GLU A 194 21.18 13.52 23.00
N GLY A 195 22.32 12.85 23.16
CA GLY A 195 22.46 11.40 22.94
C GLY A 195 21.53 10.55 23.82
N PRO A 196 21.56 10.70 25.17
CA PRO A 196 20.63 10.02 26.07
C PRO A 196 19.17 10.40 25.84
N ALA A 197 18.89 11.67 25.56
CA ALA A 197 17.54 12.13 25.23
C ALA A 197 17.00 11.42 23.98
N GLY A 198 17.80 11.38 22.92
CA GLY A 198 17.43 10.74 21.67
C GLY A 198 17.32 9.23 21.80
N LEU A 199 18.16 8.59 22.62
CA LEU A 199 18.01 7.17 22.91
C LEU A 199 16.67 6.89 23.60
N ALA A 200 16.30 7.68 24.60
CA ALA A 200 15.00 7.58 25.26
C ALA A 200 13.85 7.74 24.25
N ILE A 201 13.92 8.76 23.39
CA ILE A 201 12.93 8.99 22.33
C ILE A 201 12.84 7.78 21.39
N ALA A 202 13.97 7.26 20.91
CA ALA A 202 14.01 6.11 20.02
C ALA A 202 13.34 4.87 20.61
N LEU A 203 13.61 4.58 21.90
CA LEU A 203 12.99 3.47 22.62
C LEU A 203 11.48 3.69 22.83
N HIS A 204 11.05 4.92 23.11
CA HIS A 204 9.62 5.25 23.19
C HIS A 204 8.90 5.11 21.86
N LEU A 205 9.54 5.49 20.75
CA LEU A 205 9.02 5.29 19.41
C LEU A 205 8.83 3.79 19.12
N LEU A 206 9.88 2.99 19.27
CA LEU A 206 9.81 1.54 19.04
C LEU A 206 8.71 0.88 19.90
N ARG A 207 8.63 1.23 21.18
CA ARG A 207 7.57 0.74 22.08
C ARG A 207 6.18 1.18 21.64
N ARG A 208 6.01 2.39 21.11
CA ARG A 208 4.72 2.88 20.60
C ARG A 208 4.24 2.08 19.39
N PHE A 209 5.18 1.63 18.54
CA PHE A 209 4.93 0.71 17.43
C PHE A 209 4.89 -0.76 17.86
N GLN A 210 4.86 -1.04 19.17
CA GLN A 210 4.81 -2.38 19.74
C GLN A 210 6.01 -3.26 19.34
N ILE A 211 7.17 -2.64 19.12
CA ILE A 211 8.42 -3.32 18.81
C ILE A 211 9.24 -3.40 20.11
N ASP A 212 9.41 -4.63 20.58
CA ASP A 212 10.30 -4.91 21.71
C ASP A 212 11.76 -4.80 21.28
N VAL A 213 12.58 -4.23 22.17
CA VAL A 213 14.00 -3.99 21.92
C VAL A 213 14.83 -4.73 22.95
N ASP A 214 15.65 -5.66 22.47
CA ASP A 214 16.68 -6.31 23.26
C ASP A 214 18.01 -5.58 23.11
N GLU A 215 18.81 -5.50 24.17
CA GLU A 215 20.15 -4.91 24.13
C GLU A 215 21.21 -6.01 24.00
N VAL A 216 22.23 -5.79 23.16
CA VAL A 216 23.39 -6.68 23.01
C VAL A 216 24.69 -5.91 23.13
N ALA A 217 25.65 -6.47 23.87
CA ALA A 217 27.01 -5.93 23.92
C ALA A 217 27.77 -6.31 22.66
N VAL A 218 28.45 -5.34 22.05
CA VAL A 218 29.28 -5.55 20.85
C VAL A 218 30.67 -4.96 21.05
N GLU A 219 31.62 -5.39 20.21
CA GLU A 219 32.97 -4.85 20.21
C GLU A 219 33.04 -3.43 19.63
N HIS A 220 33.99 -2.63 20.10
CA HIS A 220 34.21 -1.26 19.61
C HIS A 220 34.36 -1.20 18.09
N GLY A 221 35.18 -2.10 17.53
CA GLY A 221 35.45 -2.15 16.11
C GLY A 221 34.21 -2.46 15.26
N LEU A 222 33.21 -3.15 15.83
CA LEU A 222 31.94 -3.39 15.15
C LEU A 222 31.15 -2.09 15.03
N LEU A 223 31.04 -1.29 16.10
CA LEU A 223 30.35 0.01 16.03
C LEU A 223 31.05 0.98 15.06
N GLN A 224 32.39 0.98 15.03
CA GLN A 224 33.12 1.78 14.05
C GLN A 224 32.77 1.37 12.60
N ARG A 225 32.76 0.06 12.31
CA ARG A 225 32.35 -0.44 10.99
C ARG A 225 30.89 -0.13 10.65
N LEU A 226 30.01 -0.15 11.65
CA LEU A 226 28.62 0.27 11.48
C LEU A 226 28.54 1.75 11.05
N ASP A 227 29.26 2.64 11.72
CA ASP A 227 29.28 4.06 11.39
C ASP A 227 29.84 4.33 9.99
N GLU A 228 30.82 3.54 9.57
CA GLU A 228 31.42 3.58 8.23
C GLU A 228 30.57 2.88 7.15
N GLY A 229 29.48 2.19 7.52
CA GLY A 229 28.65 1.43 6.58
C GLY A 229 29.39 0.24 5.95
N ASN A 230 30.23 -0.43 6.74
CA ASN A 230 31.17 -1.46 6.29
C ASN A 230 31.15 -2.71 7.20
N LEU A 231 29.98 -3.08 7.72
CA LEU A 231 29.85 -4.35 8.45
C LEU A 231 30.14 -5.53 7.53
N ARG A 232 30.67 -6.59 8.12
CA ARG A 232 30.94 -7.87 7.47
C ARG A 232 29.84 -8.86 7.81
N ARG A 233 29.72 -9.92 7.01
CA ARG A 233 28.76 -11.00 7.32
C ARG A 233 29.01 -11.64 8.69
N ALA A 234 30.27 -11.78 9.09
CA ALA A 234 30.64 -12.26 10.41
C ALA A 234 30.17 -11.33 11.54
N ASP A 235 30.09 -10.02 11.31
CA ASP A 235 29.56 -9.07 12.29
C ASP A 235 28.07 -9.31 12.55
N LEU A 236 27.30 -9.53 11.48
CA LEU A 236 25.87 -9.85 11.60
C LEU A 236 25.65 -11.17 12.35
N GLU A 237 26.42 -12.21 12.01
CA GLU A 237 26.36 -13.50 12.71
C GLU A 237 26.66 -13.32 14.20
N GLY A 238 27.68 -12.52 14.53
CA GLY A 238 28.00 -12.15 15.90
C GLY A 238 26.88 -11.40 16.62
N ILE A 239 26.23 -10.43 15.97
CA ILE A 239 25.09 -9.68 16.53
C ILE A 239 23.90 -10.61 16.81
N VAL A 240 23.54 -11.47 15.85
CA VAL A 240 22.37 -12.35 15.96
C VAL A 240 22.56 -13.38 17.08
N GLN A 241 23.79 -13.88 17.25
CA GLN A 241 24.18 -14.85 18.28
C GLN A 241 24.54 -14.22 19.63
N ALA A 242 24.67 -12.88 19.69
CA ALA A 242 25.05 -12.19 20.90
C ALA A 242 24.03 -12.44 22.02
N ARG A 243 24.55 -12.61 23.24
CA ARG A 243 23.70 -12.78 24.42
C ARG A 243 23.03 -11.45 24.76
N VAL A 244 21.71 -11.48 24.86
CA VAL A 244 20.90 -10.34 25.29
C VAL A 244 21.26 -9.91 26.72
N ILE A 245 21.55 -8.62 26.88
CA ILE A 245 21.68 -7.93 28.17
C ILE A 245 20.27 -7.76 28.73
N ARG A 246 20.09 -8.05 30.03
CA ARG A 246 18.75 -8.09 30.66
C ARG A 246 17.93 -6.81 30.34
N PRO A 247 16.66 -6.94 29.91
CA PRO A 247 15.83 -5.80 29.48
C PRO A 247 15.62 -4.68 30.50
N MET A 248 15.91 -4.88 31.80
CA MET A 248 15.73 -3.82 32.80
C MET A 248 16.60 -2.57 32.53
N ARG A 249 17.69 -2.70 31.77
CA ARG A 249 18.56 -1.57 31.44
C ARG A 249 17.93 -0.61 30.43
N THR A 250 17.14 -1.11 29.48
CA THR A 250 16.43 -0.28 28.49
C THR A 250 15.34 0.57 29.13
N TYR A 251 14.69 0.07 30.18
CA TYR A 251 13.80 0.87 31.03
C TYR A 251 14.53 2.03 31.71
N GLY A 252 15.76 1.79 32.20
CA GLY A 252 16.61 2.85 32.74
C GLY A 252 16.87 3.96 31.73
N TYR A 253 17.15 3.61 30.47
CA TYR A 253 17.35 4.58 29.39
C TYR A 253 16.10 5.39 29.05
N MET A 254 14.93 4.77 29.04
CA MET A 254 13.67 5.48 28.77
C MET A 254 13.39 6.58 29.82
N HIS A 255 13.73 6.35 31.08
CA HIS A 255 13.55 7.35 32.14
C HIS A 255 14.71 8.36 32.22
N ALA A 256 15.92 7.95 31.83
CA ALA A 256 17.09 8.82 31.80
C ALA A 256 17.02 9.82 30.63
N GLY A 257 16.53 11.03 30.91
CA GLY A 257 16.57 12.15 29.96
C GLY A 257 15.21 12.69 29.51
N LEU A 258 14.09 12.26 30.12
CA LEU A 258 12.77 12.84 29.86
C LEU A 258 12.27 13.79 30.95
N GLU A 259 13.02 13.99 32.04
CA GLU A 259 12.64 14.94 33.10
C GLU A 259 12.48 16.36 32.51
N GLY A 260 11.25 16.86 32.51
CA GLY A 260 10.89 18.18 31.99
C GLY A 260 10.86 18.31 30.46
N ARG A 261 10.89 17.22 29.69
CA ARG A 261 10.93 17.24 28.21
C ARG A 261 9.60 16.87 27.54
N GLU A 262 9.54 17.08 26.22
CA GLU A 262 8.38 16.89 25.35
C GLU A 262 7.55 15.63 25.70
N THR A 263 6.22 15.77 25.69
CA THR A 263 5.33 14.62 25.87
C THR A 263 5.51 13.62 24.72
N ALA A 264 5.17 12.35 24.96
CA ALA A 264 5.16 11.34 23.91
C ALA A 264 4.35 11.78 22.67
N GLU A 265 3.29 12.57 22.86
CA GLU A 265 2.49 13.13 21.78
C GLU A 265 3.24 14.19 20.97
N GLN A 266 3.97 15.08 21.63
CA GLN A 266 4.81 16.09 20.96
C GLN A 266 5.91 15.41 20.14
N LEU A 267 6.54 14.38 20.69
CA LEU A 267 7.52 13.56 19.98
C LEU A 267 6.93 12.90 18.74
N MET A 268 5.74 12.30 18.84
CA MET A 268 5.07 11.69 17.70
C MET A 268 4.78 12.71 16.60
N ARG A 269 4.27 13.90 16.95
CA ARG A 269 3.96 14.95 15.95
C ARG A 269 5.21 15.47 15.25
N ARG A 270 6.34 15.53 15.94
CA ARG A 270 7.62 15.97 15.38
C ARG A 270 8.21 14.94 14.42
N GLN A 271 8.14 13.66 14.79
CA GLN A 271 8.75 12.57 14.03
C GLN A 271 7.87 12.07 12.88
N PHE A 272 6.56 12.24 12.98
CA PHE A 272 5.59 11.87 11.95
C PHE A 272 4.79 13.10 11.55
N PRO A 273 5.35 14.00 10.72
CA PRO A 273 4.62 15.14 10.21
C PRO A 273 3.43 14.67 9.36
N PRO A 274 2.34 15.47 9.28
CA PRO A 274 1.22 15.18 8.40
C PRO A 274 1.68 14.92 6.98
N SER A 275 1.22 13.82 6.38
CA SER A 275 1.52 13.43 5.01
C SER A 275 0.24 13.05 4.26
N ILE A 276 0.29 13.16 2.92
CA ILE A 276 -0.82 12.75 2.07
C ILE A 276 -0.67 11.26 1.76
N PRO A 277 -1.73 10.45 1.95
CA PRO A 277 -1.72 9.04 1.58
C PRO A 277 -1.86 8.92 0.05
N TRP A 278 -0.74 8.99 -0.67
CA TRP A 278 -0.69 9.00 -2.13
C TRP A 278 -1.40 7.82 -2.80
N TRP A 279 -1.39 6.64 -2.18
CA TRP A 279 -2.04 5.45 -2.73
C TRP A 279 -3.58 5.55 -2.78
N THR A 280 -4.18 6.28 -1.84
CA THR A 280 -5.64 6.43 -1.73
C THR A 280 -6.13 7.75 -2.31
N LEU A 281 -5.23 8.54 -2.91
CA LEU A 281 -5.56 9.84 -3.48
C LEU A 281 -6.27 9.67 -4.82
N ASP A 282 -7.37 10.39 -5.04
CA ASP A 282 -8.01 10.49 -6.35
C ASP A 282 -7.09 11.28 -7.30
N ASP A 283 -6.82 10.70 -8.48
CA ASP A 283 -5.88 11.25 -9.46
C ASP A 283 -6.16 12.72 -9.81
N ARG A 284 -7.44 13.16 -9.76
CA ARG A 284 -7.86 14.54 -10.06
C ARG A 284 -7.36 15.55 -9.02
N LEU A 285 -6.92 15.10 -7.85
CA LEU A 285 -6.39 15.91 -6.77
C LEU A 285 -4.87 15.97 -6.72
N THR A 286 -4.16 15.25 -7.60
CA THR A 286 -2.68 15.12 -7.57
C THR A 286 -1.96 16.47 -7.52
N ASP A 287 -2.33 17.39 -8.41
CA ASP A 287 -1.67 18.70 -8.48
C ASP A 287 -1.89 19.53 -7.20
N LEU A 288 -3.10 19.44 -6.63
CA LEU A 288 -3.44 20.11 -5.37
C LEU A 288 -2.73 19.46 -4.18
N ALA A 289 -2.56 18.14 -4.19
CA ALA A 289 -1.82 17.40 -3.18
C ALA A 289 -0.33 17.77 -3.17
N LEU A 290 0.28 17.95 -4.35
CA LEU A 290 1.66 18.41 -4.46
C LEU A 290 1.86 19.82 -3.90
N ASP A 291 0.88 20.72 -4.05
CA ASP A 291 0.92 22.08 -3.51
C ASP A 291 0.52 22.16 -2.03
N ALA A 292 -0.18 21.16 -1.49
CA ALA A 292 -0.77 21.20 -0.16
C ALA A 292 0.24 21.41 0.98
N SER A 293 1.49 20.96 0.83
CA SER A 293 2.53 21.20 1.84
C SER A 293 2.92 22.68 1.96
N THR A 294 2.81 23.43 0.86
CA THR A 294 3.20 24.84 0.77
C THR A 294 2.00 25.76 0.98
N ASN A 295 0.87 25.42 0.36
CA ASN A 295 -0.37 26.20 0.40
C ASN A 295 -1.56 25.33 0.87
N PRO A 296 -1.54 24.86 2.12
CA PRO A 296 -2.52 23.88 2.63
C PRO A 296 -3.98 24.33 2.51
N ASP A 297 -4.29 25.57 2.91
CA ASP A 297 -5.66 26.07 2.88
C ASP A 297 -6.18 26.29 1.46
N ARG A 298 -5.29 26.73 0.56
CA ARG A 298 -5.60 26.86 -0.86
C ARG A 298 -5.91 25.50 -1.46
N ALA A 299 -5.09 24.48 -1.19
CA ALA A 299 -5.30 23.14 -1.71
C ALA A 299 -6.66 22.57 -1.28
N VAL A 300 -7.05 22.76 -0.01
CA VAL A 300 -8.38 22.37 0.49
C VAL A 300 -9.49 23.14 -0.24
N PHE A 301 -9.39 24.47 -0.30
CA PHE A 301 -10.41 25.29 -0.95
C PHE A 301 -10.61 24.92 -2.43
N GLU A 302 -9.51 24.77 -3.15
CA GLU A 302 -9.51 24.40 -4.57
C GLU A 302 -10.04 22.99 -4.80
N ALA A 303 -9.78 22.03 -3.89
CA ALA A 303 -10.34 20.68 -3.99
C ALA A 303 -11.88 20.72 -3.94
N TYR A 304 -12.47 21.45 -2.99
CA TYR A 304 -13.93 21.60 -2.91
C TYR A 304 -14.50 22.38 -4.10
N ARG A 305 -13.78 23.40 -4.61
CA ARG A 305 -14.19 24.14 -5.80
C ARG A 305 -14.20 23.25 -7.04
N LEU A 306 -13.18 22.42 -7.20
CA LEU A 306 -13.06 21.46 -8.30
C LEU A 306 -14.17 20.41 -8.24
N LEU A 307 -14.44 19.84 -7.05
CA LEU A 307 -15.55 18.90 -6.86
C LEU A 307 -16.89 19.50 -7.30
N GLU A 308 -17.18 20.73 -6.86
CA GLU A 308 -18.40 21.42 -7.23
C GLU A 308 -18.53 21.59 -8.75
N GLN A 309 -17.45 21.97 -9.44
CA GLN A 309 -17.44 22.11 -10.89
C GLN A 309 -17.68 20.79 -11.61
N LEU A 310 -17.07 19.70 -11.14
CA LEU A 310 -17.25 18.36 -11.71
C LEU A 310 -18.71 17.90 -11.56
N VAL A 311 -19.29 18.08 -10.37
CA VAL A 311 -20.71 17.75 -10.13
C VAL A 311 -21.62 18.57 -11.03
N LYS A 312 -21.37 19.88 -11.20
CA LYS A 312 -22.15 20.73 -12.12
C LYS A 312 -22.10 20.21 -13.55
N LEU A 313 -20.89 19.96 -14.05
CA LEU A 313 -20.66 19.48 -15.40
C LEU A 313 -21.38 18.15 -15.64
N ARG A 314 -21.24 17.22 -14.71
CA ARG A 314 -21.83 15.88 -14.79
C ARG A 314 -23.36 15.91 -14.76
N CYS A 315 -23.95 16.83 -14.01
CA CYS A 315 -25.39 16.95 -13.84
C CYS A 315 -26.05 17.96 -14.82
N GLY A 316 -25.28 18.63 -15.68
CA GLY A 316 -25.79 19.73 -16.50
C GLY A 316 -26.40 20.87 -15.68
N ILE A 317 -25.91 21.09 -14.45
CA ILE A 317 -26.40 22.17 -13.58
C ILE A 317 -25.76 23.48 -14.04
N HIS A 318 -26.59 24.51 -14.19
CA HIS A 318 -26.14 25.83 -14.61
C HIS A 318 -25.13 26.43 -13.60
N MET A 319 -24.18 27.22 -14.11
CA MET A 319 -23.00 27.64 -13.35
C MET A 319 -23.28 28.64 -12.22
N ASP A 320 -24.43 29.32 -12.28
CA ASP A 320 -24.92 30.30 -11.29
C ASP A 320 -25.34 29.65 -9.97
N VAL A 321 -25.84 28.42 -10.00
CA VAL A 321 -26.11 27.64 -8.79
C VAL A 321 -24.77 27.30 -8.16
N SER A 322 -24.57 27.59 -6.87
CA SER A 322 -23.29 27.31 -6.21
C SER A 322 -23.43 26.66 -4.84
N GLY A 323 -22.34 26.03 -4.43
CA GLY A 323 -22.16 25.37 -3.16
C GLY A 323 -23.17 24.25 -2.88
N VAL A 324 -23.74 24.24 -1.68
CA VAL A 324 -24.59 23.15 -1.19
C VAL A 324 -25.84 22.94 -2.06
N ALA A 325 -26.34 23.99 -2.71
CA ALA A 325 -27.49 23.87 -3.60
C ALA A 325 -27.22 22.94 -4.80
N VAL A 326 -25.99 22.95 -5.32
CA VAL A 326 -25.54 22.04 -6.39
C VAL A 326 -25.58 20.60 -5.88
N LEU A 327 -25.01 20.35 -4.70
CA LEU A 327 -24.91 19.01 -4.11
C LEU A 327 -26.29 18.44 -3.77
N ARG A 328 -27.20 19.28 -3.25
CA ARG A 328 -28.60 18.90 -3.02
C ARG A 328 -29.29 18.43 -4.29
N LYS A 329 -29.17 19.22 -5.36
CA LYS A 329 -29.77 18.87 -6.66
C LYS A 329 -29.14 17.61 -7.25
N ALA A 330 -27.84 17.43 -7.06
CA ALA A 330 -27.11 16.27 -7.57
C ALA A 330 -27.47 14.98 -6.83
N PHE A 331 -27.50 14.96 -5.49
CA PHE A 331 -27.51 13.71 -4.71
C PHE A 331 -28.73 13.52 -3.81
N ARG A 332 -29.48 14.57 -3.46
CA ARG A 332 -30.49 14.48 -2.40
C ARG A 332 -31.91 14.25 -2.90
N GLY A 333 -32.61 13.34 -2.23
CA GLY A 333 -34.03 13.09 -2.43
C GLY A 333 -34.38 12.30 -3.70
N PRO A 334 -35.67 12.05 -3.95
CA PRO A 334 -36.13 11.19 -5.06
C PRO A 334 -35.77 11.72 -6.45
N GLY A 335 -35.77 13.05 -6.62
CA GLY A 335 -35.48 13.75 -7.88
C GLY A 335 -34.01 14.15 -8.06
N SER A 336 -33.08 13.55 -7.31
CA SER A 336 -31.66 13.77 -7.50
C SER A 336 -31.17 13.17 -8.82
N LEU A 337 -30.18 13.82 -9.42
CA LEU A 337 -29.63 13.44 -10.73
C LEU A 337 -28.65 12.27 -10.64
N LEU A 338 -28.02 12.09 -9.48
CA LEU A 338 -27.04 11.06 -9.19
C LEU A 338 -27.51 10.20 -8.01
N THR A 339 -27.08 8.94 -8.00
CA THR A 339 -27.36 7.98 -6.93
C THR A 339 -26.29 6.90 -6.87
N TRP A 340 -26.32 6.03 -5.86
CA TRP A 340 -25.45 4.87 -5.73
C TRP A 340 -26.29 3.60 -5.75
N THR A 341 -26.10 2.75 -6.75
CA THR A 341 -26.91 1.53 -6.94
C THR A 341 -26.44 0.35 -6.10
N SER A 342 -25.23 0.40 -5.56
CA SER A 342 -24.60 -0.65 -4.76
C SER A 342 -24.97 -0.60 -3.27
N VAL A 343 -25.77 0.38 -2.84
CA VAL A 343 -26.03 0.64 -1.42
C VAL A 343 -27.53 0.82 -1.12
N SER A 344 -27.89 0.72 0.15
CA SER A 344 -29.26 0.98 0.61
C SER A 344 -29.66 2.45 0.45
N ASN A 345 -30.97 2.73 0.38
CA ASN A 345 -31.47 4.11 0.30
C ASN A 345 -31.03 4.97 1.50
N GLY A 346 -30.92 4.37 2.69
CA GLY A 346 -30.44 5.05 3.89
C GLY A 346 -28.96 5.44 3.78
N GLU A 347 -28.12 4.56 3.25
CA GLU A 347 -26.70 4.85 2.98
C GLU A 347 -26.54 5.90 1.88
N ALA A 348 -27.33 5.84 0.81
CA ALA A 348 -27.31 6.84 -0.26
C ALA A 348 -27.68 8.24 0.27
N GLU A 349 -28.69 8.34 1.12
CA GLU A 349 -29.05 9.60 1.79
C GLU A 349 -27.94 10.06 2.76
N GLY A 350 -27.33 9.13 3.50
CA GLY A 350 -26.19 9.42 4.38
C GLY A 350 -24.99 9.98 3.61
N ARG A 351 -24.65 9.38 2.46
CA ARG A 351 -23.61 9.89 1.55
C ARG A 351 -23.97 11.30 1.06
N ALA A 352 -25.20 11.53 0.59
CA ALA A 352 -25.65 12.85 0.16
C ALA A 352 -25.53 13.92 1.27
N GLN A 353 -25.90 13.57 2.50
CA GLN A 353 -25.77 14.44 3.67
C GLN A 353 -24.31 14.74 4.01
N PHE A 354 -23.43 13.74 3.85
CA PHE A 354 -22.00 13.91 4.06
C PHE A 354 -21.39 14.94 3.08
N PHE A 355 -21.76 14.89 1.80
CA PHE A 355 -21.37 15.92 0.82
C PHE A 355 -21.76 17.34 1.30
N GLU A 356 -23.02 17.53 1.71
CA GLU A 356 -23.48 18.84 2.18
C GLU A 356 -22.72 19.30 3.43
N ALA A 357 -22.60 18.43 4.43
CA ALA A 357 -22.00 18.75 5.71
C ALA A 357 -20.51 19.09 5.58
N ALA A 358 -19.75 18.30 4.81
CA ALA A 358 -18.35 18.56 4.55
C ALA A 358 -18.14 19.91 3.84
N PHE A 359 -18.99 20.22 2.86
CA PHE A 359 -18.91 21.48 2.12
C PHE A 359 -19.20 22.70 3.01
N LEU A 360 -20.24 22.61 3.85
CA LEU A 360 -20.58 23.63 4.85
C LEU A 360 -19.47 23.80 5.90
N ALA A 361 -18.84 22.71 6.32
CA ALA A 361 -17.84 22.72 7.38
C ALA A 361 -16.47 23.23 6.92
N HIS A 362 -16.05 22.92 5.68
CA HIS A 362 -14.65 23.10 5.27
C HIS A 362 -14.45 24.10 4.13
N ARG A 363 -15.39 24.21 3.18
CA ARG A 363 -15.30 25.22 2.10
C ARG A 363 -15.87 26.56 2.52
N ASN A 364 -17.08 26.58 3.10
CA ASN A 364 -17.76 27.84 3.41
C ASN A 364 -16.95 28.76 4.33
N PRO A 365 -16.31 28.27 5.42
CA PRO A 365 -15.45 29.12 6.21
C PRO A 365 -14.33 29.77 5.39
N ARG A 366 -13.65 29.02 4.52
CA ARG A 366 -12.58 29.57 3.66
C ARG A 366 -13.06 30.54 2.59
N ALA A 367 -14.33 30.43 2.19
CA ALA A 367 -14.94 31.38 1.26
C ALA A 367 -15.32 32.72 1.92
N HIS A 368 -15.47 32.74 3.26
CA HIS A 368 -16.01 33.91 3.98
C HIS A 368 -15.04 34.52 5.00
N ARG A 369 -14.01 33.78 5.42
CA ARG A 369 -13.00 34.23 6.38
C ARG A 369 -11.66 33.55 6.14
N GLU A 370 -10.60 34.19 6.59
CA GLU A 370 -9.33 33.51 6.78
C GLU A 370 -9.51 32.42 7.85
N VAL A 371 -9.14 31.19 7.50
CA VAL A 371 -9.21 30.06 8.41
C VAL A 371 -7.82 29.88 8.99
N GLU A 372 -7.65 30.25 10.25
CA GLU A 372 -6.44 29.91 10.98
C GLU A 372 -6.41 28.38 11.19
N GLY A 373 -5.37 27.74 10.63
CA GLY A 373 -5.19 26.30 10.70
C GLY A 373 -3.77 25.90 10.33
N GLY A 374 -3.17 25.01 11.12
CA GLY A 374 -1.89 24.41 10.75
C GLY A 374 -2.05 23.36 9.64
N VAL A 375 -0.93 23.00 9.00
CA VAL A 375 -0.83 21.97 7.93
C VAL A 375 -1.59 20.69 8.28
N ALA A 376 -1.49 20.23 9.54
CA ALA A 376 -2.18 19.03 10.01
C ALA A 376 -3.71 19.09 9.88
N ARG A 377 -4.30 20.26 10.13
CA ARG A 377 -5.75 20.45 9.98
C ARG A 377 -6.13 20.41 8.51
N ALA A 378 -5.41 21.15 7.67
CA ALA A 378 -5.69 21.16 6.24
C ALA A 378 -5.55 19.77 5.61
N PHE A 379 -4.56 18.97 6.00
CA PHE A 379 -4.38 17.62 5.47
C PHE A 379 -5.56 16.69 5.83
N ARG A 380 -6.11 16.80 7.04
CA ARG A 380 -7.34 16.07 7.41
C ARG A 380 -8.54 16.50 6.58
N GLU A 381 -8.68 17.81 6.36
CA GLU A 381 -9.79 18.36 5.57
C GLU A 381 -9.65 18.05 4.07
N PHE A 382 -8.41 17.96 3.58
CA PHE A 382 -8.07 17.51 2.23
C PHE A 382 -8.39 16.02 2.06
N ALA A 383 -8.11 15.18 3.05
CA ALA A 383 -8.50 13.77 3.04
C ALA A 383 -10.03 13.59 3.00
N ILE A 384 -10.79 14.46 3.67
CA ILE A 384 -12.26 14.49 3.53
C ILE A 384 -12.66 14.86 2.10
N ALA A 385 -12.03 15.87 1.51
CA ALA A 385 -12.29 16.22 0.11
C ALA A 385 -11.98 15.05 -0.82
N ASN A 386 -10.87 14.34 -0.62
CA ASN A 386 -10.52 13.14 -1.36
C ASN A 386 -11.61 12.07 -1.31
N GLU A 387 -12.14 11.77 -0.12
CA GLU A 387 -13.24 10.81 0.02
C GLU A 387 -14.47 11.23 -0.79
N LEU A 388 -14.80 12.52 -0.84
CA LEU A 388 -15.91 13.00 -1.66
C LEU A 388 -15.68 12.80 -3.16
N PHE A 389 -14.43 12.90 -3.64
CA PHE A 389 -14.09 12.60 -5.03
C PHE A 389 -14.32 11.11 -5.35
N VAL A 390 -13.90 10.22 -4.45
CA VAL A 390 -14.12 8.78 -4.56
C VAL A 390 -15.62 8.49 -4.63
N LEU A 391 -16.41 9.00 -3.66
CA LEU A 391 -17.86 8.81 -3.63
C LEU A 391 -18.56 9.40 -4.85
N GLU A 392 -18.11 10.55 -5.35
CA GLU A 392 -18.63 11.16 -6.58
C GLU A 392 -18.39 10.23 -7.77
N SER A 393 -17.18 9.67 -7.90
CA SER A 393 -16.85 8.75 -9.01
C SER A 393 -17.70 7.48 -9.01
N GLU A 394 -18.07 6.97 -7.83
CA GLU A 394 -18.95 5.80 -7.67
C GLU A 394 -20.41 6.08 -7.98
N ALA A 395 -20.84 7.35 -7.93
CA ALA A 395 -22.23 7.69 -8.21
C ALA A 395 -22.56 7.37 -9.67
N VAL A 396 -23.82 7.13 -9.98
CA VAL A 396 -24.34 6.89 -11.34
C VAL A 396 -25.53 7.78 -11.60
N ALA A 397 -25.82 8.04 -12.88
CA ALA A 397 -27.02 8.78 -13.26
C ALA A 397 -28.27 8.03 -12.76
N ARG A 398 -29.16 8.76 -12.10
CA ARG A 398 -30.45 8.21 -11.67
C ARG A 398 -31.35 8.11 -12.91
N ILE A 399 -31.69 6.89 -13.31
CA ILE A 399 -32.68 6.66 -14.36
C ILE A 399 -34.04 7.06 -13.79
N THR A 400 -34.62 8.15 -14.29
CA THR A 400 -35.99 8.52 -13.95
C THR A 400 -36.96 7.63 -14.73
N LYS A 401 -38.17 7.44 -14.21
CA LYS A 401 -39.24 6.66 -14.89
C LYS A 401 -39.66 7.23 -16.25
N GLU A 402 -39.18 8.41 -16.62
CA GLU A 402 -39.45 9.03 -17.93
C GLU A 402 -38.51 8.51 -19.02
N ASP A 403 -37.38 7.92 -18.65
CA ASP A 403 -36.35 7.38 -19.57
C ASP A 403 -36.42 5.84 -19.76
N ALA A 404 -37.37 5.16 -19.09
CA ALA A 404 -37.60 3.71 -19.13
C ALA A 404 -38.96 3.38 -19.75
#